data_AF-A0A536TTI1-F1
#
_entry.id   AF-A0A536TTI1-F1
#
_cell.length_a   1.000
_cell.length_b   1.000
_cell.length_c   1.000
_cell.angle_alpha   90.00
_cell.angle_beta   90.00
_cell.angle_gamma   90.00
#
_symmetry.space_group_name_H-M   'P 1'
#
loop_
_entity.id
_entity.type
_entity.pdbx_description
1 polymer ?
#
loop_
_entity_poly.entity_id
_entity_poly.type
_entity_poly.pdbx_seq_one_letter_code
_entity_poly.pdbx_strand_id
1 'polypeptide(L)'
;GETFKHSDLKWVDYKKMSAFPVSDLMLDARLRDVSARFFVALKGASFGRCDLRVDRDGVPFMLEINPNCGVYYVPEDAGSADLCLAHDPEGHIGFTRRLVEAALHRHRQHASTASVPS
;
A
#
# COMPACT_ATOMS: atom_id res chain seq x y z
N GLY A 1 -18.18 14.62 -10.40
CA GLY A 1 -16.96 13.82 -10.53
C GLY A 1 -17.35 12.37 -10.65
N GLU A 2 -16.50 11.56 -11.28
CA GLU A 2 -16.71 10.10 -11.40
C GLU A 2 -16.89 9.45 -10.02
N THR A 3 -17.77 8.46 -9.92
CA THR A 3 -18.12 7.81 -8.64
C THR A 3 -17.25 6.61 -8.29
N PHE A 4 -16.42 6.13 -9.23
CA PHE A 4 -15.46 5.04 -9.01
C PHE A 4 -14.30 5.09 -10.03
N LYS A 5 -13.17 4.45 -9.70
CA LYS A 5 -12.05 4.29 -10.63
C LYS A 5 -12.35 3.20 -11.67
N HIS A 6 -12.32 3.57 -12.95
CA HIS A 6 -12.41 2.67 -14.11
C HIS A 6 -11.11 2.73 -14.94
N SER A 7 -10.97 1.84 -15.93
CA SER A 7 -9.75 1.69 -16.73
C SER A 7 -9.25 2.99 -17.34
N ASP A 8 -10.13 3.78 -17.97
CA ASP A 8 -9.72 5.04 -18.60
C ASP A 8 -9.23 6.07 -17.58
N LEU A 9 -9.87 6.16 -16.41
CA LEU A 9 -9.38 7.01 -15.32
C LEU A 9 -8.00 6.55 -14.80
N LYS A 10 -7.71 5.25 -14.87
CA LYS A 10 -6.42 4.68 -14.45
C LYS A 10 -5.29 4.94 -15.47
N TRP A 11 -5.59 4.93 -16.77
CA TRP A 11 -4.56 4.90 -17.82
C TRP A 11 -4.53 6.13 -18.73
N VAL A 12 -5.66 6.81 -18.95
CA VAL A 12 -5.80 7.91 -19.89
C VAL A 12 -5.98 9.23 -19.15
N ASP A 13 -6.86 9.23 -18.16
CA ASP A 13 -7.30 10.41 -17.42
C ASP A 13 -6.71 10.48 -16.00
N TYR A 14 -5.58 9.80 -15.74
CA TYR A 14 -4.99 9.68 -14.40
C TYR A 14 -4.74 11.03 -13.70
N LYS A 15 -4.49 12.10 -14.47
CA LYS A 15 -4.34 13.49 -13.99
C LYS A 15 -5.60 14.06 -13.33
N LYS A 16 -6.78 13.48 -13.59
CA LYS A 16 -8.05 13.86 -12.96
C LYS A 16 -8.29 13.12 -11.65
N MET A 17 -7.45 12.14 -11.28
CA MET A 17 -7.56 11.47 -9.99
C MET A 17 -7.09 12.41 -8.88
N SER A 18 -7.98 12.67 -7.92
CA SER A 18 -7.59 13.12 -6.59
C SER A 18 -7.59 11.91 -5.65
N ALA A 19 -6.58 11.83 -4.81
CA ALA A 19 -6.56 10.95 -3.64
C ALA A 19 -6.52 11.85 -2.42
N PHE A 20 -7.33 11.52 -1.42
CA PHE A 20 -7.39 12.25 -0.16
C PHE A 20 -7.35 11.24 0.98
N PRO A 21 -6.74 11.59 2.13
CA PRO A 21 -6.80 10.76 3.32
C PRO A 21 -8.24 10.52 3.74
N VAL A 22 -8.52 9.31 4.23
CA VAL A 22 -9.80 9.00 4.87
C VAL A 22 -9.87 9.78 6.19
N SER A 23 -10.85 10.66 6.32
CA SER A 23 -11.00 11.53 7.51
C SER A 23 -11.69 10.83 8.68
N ASP A 24 -12.53 9.83 8.41
CA ASP A 24 -13.11 8.98 9.45
C ASP A 24 -12.04 8.03 10.00
N LEU A 25 -11.64 8.27 11.25
CA LEU A 25 -10.60 7.52 11.93
C LEU A 25 -10.94 6.04 12.12
N MET A 26 -12.22 5.69 12.26
CA MET A 26 -12.65 4.31 12.42
C MET A 26 -12.55 3.56 11.09
N LEU A 27 -12.95 4.21 10.00
CA LEU A 27 -12.79 3.63 8.66
C LEU A 27 -11.31 3.52 8.27
N ASP A 28 -10.49 4.54 8.53
CA ASP A 28 -9.04 4.50 8.30
C ASP A 28 -8.39 3.33 9.04
N ALA A 29 -8.64 3.19 10.34
CA ALA A 29 -8.12 2.08 11.13
C ALA A 29 -8.56 0.72 10.59
N ARG A 30 -9.83 0.59 10.18
CA ARG A 30 -10.38 -0.65 9.59
C ARG A 30 -9.72 -1.01 8.26
N LEU A 31 -9.50 -0.02 7.39
CA LEU A 31 -8.85 -0.24 6.09
C LEU A 31 -7.38 -0.66 6.25
N ARG A 32 -6.66 -0.06 7.20
CA ARG A 32 -5.28 -0.44 7.54
C ARG A 32 -5.23 -1.86 8.10
N ASP A 33 -6.11 -2.21 9.03
CA ASP A 33 -6.17 -3.55 9.62
C ASP A 33 -6.44 -4.63 8.56
N VAL A 34 -7.47 -4.46 7.73
CA VAL A 34 -7.82 -5.44 6.68
C VAL A 34 -6.67 -5.59 5.68
N SER A 35 -6.05 -4.49 5.26
CA SER A 35 -4.90 -4.51 4.34
C SER A 35 -3.70 -5.24 4.94
N ALA A 36 -3.37 -4.97 6.21
CA ALA A 36 -2.27 -5.61 6.92
C ALA A 36 -2.52 -7.12 7.09
N ARG A 37 -3.71 -7.53 7.54
CA ARG A 37 -4.07 -8.94 7.68
C ARG A 37 -4.01 -9.68 6.34
N PHE A 38 -4.49 -9.07 5.26
CA PHE A 38 -4.44 -9.66 3.93
C PHE A 38 -2.99 -9.85 3.44
N PHE A 39 -2.14 -8.83 3.61
CA PHE A 39 -0.71 -8.92 3.27
C PHE A 39 0.01 -10.03 4.03
N VAL A 40 -0.23 -10.17 5.34
CA VAL A 40 0.34 -11.25 6.15
C VAL A 40 -0.19 -12.62 5.72
N ALA A 41 -1.49 -12.75 5.45
CA ALA A 41 -2.11 -14.01 5.02
C ALA A 41 -1.51 -14.52 3.70
N LEU A 42 -1.13 -13.61 2.79
CA LEU A 42 -0.44 -13.94 1.55
C LEU A 42 1.06 -14.21 1.72
N LYS A 43 1.57 -14.18 2.96
CA LYS A 43 3.01 -14.26 3.28
C LYS A 43 3.79 -13.17 2.54
N GLY A 44 3.21 -11.97 2.43
CA GLY A 44 3.82 -10.82 1.79
C GLY A 44 5.15 -10.45 2.43
N ALA A 45 6.08 -10.00 1.60
CA ALA A 45 7.36 -9.45 2.03
C ALA A 45 7.55 -8.07 1.40
N SER A 46 8.23 -7.16 2.11
CA SER A 46 8.43 -5.78 1.66
C SER A 46 7.14 -4.95 1.72
N PHE A 47 6.49 -4.66 0.59
CA PHE A 47 5.31 -3.80 0.51
C PHE A 47 4.32 -4.25 -0.57
N GLY A 48 3.11 -3.72 -0.50
CA GLY A 48 2.12 -3.78 -1.57
C GLY A 48 1.04 -2.72 -1.38
N ARG A 49 0.38 -2.32 -2.48
CA ARG A 49 -0.81 -1.44 -2.43
C ARG A 49 -2.06 -2.30 -2.46
N CYS A 50 -2.96 -2.09 -1.50
CA CYS A 50 -4.29 -2.71 -1.52
C CYS A 50 -5.30 -1.73 -2.11
N ASP A 51 -6.10 -2.19 -3.06
CA ASP A 51 -7.22 -1.44 -3.60
C ASP A 51 -8.50 -2.04 -3.03
N LEU A 52 -9.27 -1.23 -2.30
CA LEU A 52 -10.51 -1.65 -1.66
C LEU A 52 -11.69 -0.82 -2.17
N ARG A 53 -12.87 -1.43 -2.16
CA ARG A 53 -14.15 -0.74 -2.29
C ARG A 53 -14.85 -0.74 -0.94
N VAL A 54 -15.36 0.41 -0.53
CA VAL A 54 -16.15 0.53 0.70
C VAL A 54 -17.61 0.74 0.31
N ASP A 55 -18.52 -0.03 0.90
CA ASP A 55 -19.96 0.16 0.69
C ASP A 55 -20.52 1.31 1.55
N ARG A 56 -21.85 1.48 1.53
CA ARG A 56 -22.54 2.54 2.27
C ARG A 56 -22.48 2.37 3.79
N ASP A 57 -22.28 1.15 4.26
CA ASP A 57 -22.21 0.79 5.69
C ASP A 57 -20.75 0.77 6.19
N GLY A 58 -19.80 1.21 5.36
CA GLY A 58 -18.38 1.25 5.72
C GLY A 58 -17.71 -0.13 5.68
N VAL A 59 -18.30 -1.12 5.01
CA VAL A 59 -17.73 -2.46 4.87
C VAL A 59 -16.69 -2.46 3.74
N PRO A 60 -15.44 -2.84 4.01
CA PRO A 60 -14.40 -2.92 2.99
C PRO A 60 -14.42 -4.25 2.24
N PHE A 61 -14.33 -4.17 0.92
CA PHE A 61 -14.19 -5.28 -0.02
C PHE A 61 -12.83 -5.17 -0.71
N MET A 62 -11.94 -6.13 -0.46
CA MET A 62 -10.63 -6.21 -1.10
C MET A 62 -10.80 -6.53 -2.59
N LEU A 63 -10.31 -5.66 -3.48
CA LEU A 63 -10.37 -5.87 -4.93
C LEU A 63 -9.08 -6.49 -5.46
N GLU A 64 -7.95 -5.89 -5.10
CA GLU A 64 -6.62 -6.40 -5.44
C GLU A 64 -5.58 -6.03 -4.39
N ILE A 65 -4.48 -6.76 -4.40
CA ILE A 65 -3.21 -6.30 -3.88
C ILE A 65 -2.20 -6.27 -5.03
N ASN A 66 -1.48 -5.18 -5.15
CA ASN A 66 -0.39 -5.03 -6.11
C ASN A 66 0.95 -5.10 -5.35
N PRO A 67 1.59 -6.28 -5.28
CA PRO A 67 2.95 -6.38 -4.76
C PRO A 67 3.91 -5.74 -5.77
N ASN A 68 4.77 -4.84 -5.28
CA ASN A 68 5.67 -4.05 -6.12
C ASN A 68 4.97 -3.05 -7.06
N CYS A 69 3.93 -2.39 -6.55
CA CYS A 69 3.31 -1.27 -7.26
C CYS A 69 4.31 -0.13 -7.49
N GLY A 70 4.14 0.60 -8.58
CA GLY A 70 4.98 1.75 -8.89
C GLY A 70 4.95 2.80 -7.77
N VAL A 71 6.14 3.21 -7.37
CA VAL A 71 6.46 4.20 -6.33
C VAL A 71 7.70 4.98 -6.79
N TYR A 72 7.90 6.18 -6.24
CA TYR A 72 8.98 7.12 -6.57
C TYR A 72 8.89 7.74 -7.97
N TYR A 73 7.68 7.93 -8.49
CA TYR A 73 7.49 8.78 -9.66
C TYR A 73 7.76 10.25 -9.32
N VAL A 74 8.10 11.05 -10.33
CA VAL A 74 8.14 12.50 -10.18
C VAL A 74 6.73 13.02 -9.83
N PRO A 75 6.60 14.13 -9.08
CA PRO A 75 5.31 14.59 -8.57
C PRO A 75 4.22 14.74 -9.63
N GLU A 76 4.59 15.13 -10.85
CA GLU A 76 3.69 15.34 -11.98
C GLU A 76 3.06 14.03 -12.51
N ASP A 77 3.74 12.90 -12.26
CA ASP A 77 3.35 11.56 -12.70
C ASP A 77 3.06 10.64 -11.49
N ALA A 78 2.79 11.22 -10.31
CA ALA A 78 2.59 10.48 -9.08
C ALA A 78 1.51 9.39 -9.21
N GLY A 79 1.88 8.14 -8.91
CA GLY A 79 0.96 7.02 -8.87
C GLY A 79 0.11 7.02 -7.60
N SER A 80 -0.91 6.14 -7.54
CA SER A 80 -1.75 6.03 -6.33
C SER A 80 -0.96 5.66 -5.07
N ALA A 81 0.11 4.89 -5.18
CA ALA A 81 0.98 4.57 -4.04
C ALA A 81 1.80 5.79 -3.60
N ASP A 82 2.32 6.60 -4.53
CA ASP A 82 3.00 7.86 -4.21
C ASP A 82 2.09 8.85 -3.50
N LEU A 83 0.83 8.95 -3.93
CA LEU A 83 -0.15 9.81 -3.26
C LEU A 83 -0.42 9.34 -1.82
N CYS A 84 -0.50 8.02 -1.57
CA CYS A 84 -0.60 7.50 -0.21
C CYS A 84 0.64 7.87 0.63
N LEU A 85 1.84 7.71 0.07
CA LEU A 85 3.09 8.03 0.77
C LEU A 85 3.24 9.54 1.00
N ALA A 86 2.82 10.39 0.07
CA ALA A 86 2.84 11.84 0.23
C ALA A 86 1.96 12.34 1.40
N HIS A 87 0.99 11.53 1.82
CA HIS A 87 0.14 11.79 2.99
C HIS A 87 0.60 11.06 4.26
N ASP A 88 1.64 10.23 4.19
CA ASP A 88 2.30 9.65 5.37
C ASP A 88 3.24 10.70 5.99
N PRO A 89 3.22 10.94 7.31
CA PRO A 89 4.10 11.91 7.96
C PRO A 89 5.60 11.70 7.72
N GLU A 90 6.04 10.47 7.50
CA GLU A 90 7.45 10.16 7.18
C GLU A 90 7.72 10.09 5.67
N GLY A 91 6.68 10.16 4.84
CA GLY A 91 6.78 10.19 3.39
C GLY A 91 7.51 9.00 2.77
N HIS A 92 7.99 9.22 1.54
CA HIS A 92 8.82 8.25 0.81
C HIS A 92 10.13 7.91 1.51
N ILE A 93 10.71 8.85 2.28
CA ILE A 93 11.97 8.63 3.02
C ILE A 93 11.75 7.60 4.13
N GLY A 94 10.73 7.79 4.98
CA GLY A 94 10.40 6.84 6.03
C GLY A 94 9.97 5.49 5.48
N PHE A 95 9.21 5.49 4.38
CA PHE A 95 8.88 4.26 3.66
C PHE A 95 10.14 3.51 3.20
N THR A 96 11.09 4.18 2.54
CA THR A 96 12.37 3.59 2.12
C THR A 96 13.13 2.99 3.29
N ARG A 97 13.23 3.74 4.40
CA ARG A 97 13.89 3.27 5.63
C ARG A 97 13.26 1.98 6.15
N ARG A 98 11.92 1.92 6.22
CA ARG A 98 11.17 0.71 6.63
C ARG A 98 11.43 -0.48 5.72
N LEU A 99 11.50 -0.28 4.39
CA LEU A 99 11.82 -1.36 3.44
C LEU A 99 13.22 -1.94 3.71
N VAL A 100 14.22 -1.09 3.88
CA VAL A 100 15.60 -1.50 4.17
C VAL A 100 15.68 -2.26 5.49
N GLU A 101 15.06 -1.74 6.55
CA GLU A 101 15.02 -2.38 7.87
C GLU A 101 14.39 -3.77 7.81
N ALA A 102 13.22 -3.89 7.17
CA ALA A 102 12.52 -5.16 6.99
C ALA A 102 13.35 -6.15 6.17
N ALA A 103 14.04 -5.69 5.11
CA ALA A 103 14.87 -6.54 4.28
C ALA A 103 16.08 -7.09 5.03
N LEU A 104 16.77 -6.25 5.79
CA LEU A 104 17.90 -6.65 6.62
C LEU A 104 17.47 -7.60 7.75
N HIS A 105 16.32 -7.35 8.37
CA HIS A 105 15.77 -8.23 9.40
C HIS A 105 15.53 -9.64 8.87
N ARG A 106 14.80 -9.75 7.75
CA ARG A 106 14.53 -11.06 7.11
C ARG A 106 15.80 -11.74 6.61
N HIS A 107 16.80 -10.99 6.12
CA HIS A 107 18.10 -11.56 5.76
C HIS A 107 18.82 -12.20 6.96
N ARG A 108 18.85 -11.50 8.11
CA ARG A 108 19.42 -12.06 9.35
C ARG A 108 18.68 -13.31 9.81
N GLN A 109 17.35 -13.33 9.73
CA GLN A 109 16.56 -14.51 10.06
C GLN A 109 16.92 -15.71 9.18
N HIS A 110 16.98 -15.53 7.86
CA HIS A 110 17.36 -16.60 6.93
C HIS A 110 18.78 -17.11 7.19
N ALA A 111 19.73 -16.22 7.47
CA ALA A 111 21.10 -16.61 7.82
C ALA A 111 21.15 -17.43 9.12
N SER A 112 20.35 -17.06 10.13
CA SER A 112 20.29 -17.80 11.40
C SER A 112 19.61 -19.17 11.29
N THR A 113 18.61 -19.31 10.42
CA THR A 113 17.96 -20.61 10.17
C THR A 113 18.83 -21.56 9.37
N ALA A 114 19.71 -21.03 8.50
CA ALA A 114 20.65 -21.83 7.73
C ALA A 114 21.82 -22.38 8.57
N SER A 115 22.09 -21.79 9.75
CA SER A 115 23.21 -22.17 10.62
C SER A 115 22.88 -23.20 11.70
N VAL A 116 21.65 -23.69 11.80
CA VAL A 116 21.28 -24.76 12.75
C VAL A 116 21.40 -26.11 12.02
N PRO A 117 22.38 -26.98 12.37
CA PRO A 117 22.47 -28.31 11.79
C PRO A 117 21.29 -29.18 12.27
N SER A 118 20.81 -30.04 11.37
CA SER A 118 19.84 -31.11 11.64
C SER A 118 20.33 -32.12 12.66
#